data_AF-A0A967LAD3-F1
#
_entry.id   AF-A0A967LAD3-F1
#
_cell.length_a   1.000
_cell.length_b   1.000
_cell.length_c   1.000
_cell.angle_alpha   90.00
_cell.angle_beta   90.00
_cell.angle_gamma   90.00
#
_symmetry.space_group_name_H-M   'P 1'
#
loop_
_entity.id
_entity.type
_entity.pdbx_description
1 polymer ?
#
loop_
_entity_poly.entity_id
_entity_poly.type
_entity_poly.pdbx_seq_one_letter_code
_entity_poly.pdbx_strand_id
1 'polypeptide(L)'
;CPVIANGNIVDVETGRSVLAQTGAAGLMLGRGAIRNPWIFDQLRAAFAQRGIPRPRHCDLLEYIELLWEETAREQRKVFRSDKQVKKMKRYLAYITQGLDPGFDHAILRAEREDEFFRLCGRFLANDRPVPALPQEESKRFCGFTDLLSAGKNGRQGAHPAMADSGLPL
;
A
#
# COMPACT_ATOMS: atom_id res chain seq x y z
N CYS A 1 7.60 23.87 14.75
CA CYS A 1 7.46 22.46 15.16
C CYS A 1 7.10 21.64 13.92
N PRO A 2 7.83 20.57 13.56
CA PRO A 2 7.48 19.75 12.40
C PRO A 2 6.13 19.04 12.62
N VAL A 3 5.22 19.15 11.65
CA VAL A 3 3.91 18.47 11.65
C VAL A 3 3.99 17.22 10.78
N ILE A 4 3.42 16.11 11.25
CA ILE A 4 3.38 14.83 10.52
C ILE A 4 1.94 14.52 10.14
N ALA A 5 1.67 14.35 8.84
CA ALA A 5 0.35 14.00 8.34
C ALA A 5 0.10 12.48 8.39
N ASN A 6 -1.12 12.07 8.72
CA ASN A 6 -1.54 10.68 8.79
C ASN A 6 -2.93 10.48 8.15
N GLY A 7 -3.17 9.29 7.60
CA GLY A 7 -4.48 8.87 7.09
C GLY A 7 -4.45 8.54 5.59
N ASN A 8 -5.07 7.43 5.22
CA ASN A 8 -5.35 7.00 3.83
C ASN A 8 -4.17 6.97 2.83
N ILE A 9 -2.92 7.01 3.31
CA ILE A 9 -1.72 6.80 2.48
C ILE A 9 -1.55 5.30 2.23
N VAL A 10 -1.74 4.87 0.99
CA VAL A 10 -1.71 3.46 0.56
C VAL A 10 -0.69 3.18 -0.55
N ASP A 11 -0.17 4.24 -1.18
CA ASP A 11 0.82 4.18 -2.25
C ASP A 11 1.63 5.50 -2.32
N VAL A 12 2.46 5.63 -3.36
CA VAL A 12 3.27 6.83 -3.59
C VAL A 12 2.41 8.06 -3.93
N GLU A 13 1.34 7.87 -4.71
CA GLU A 13 0.52 8.98 -5.20
C GLU A 13 -0.29 9.61 -4.06
N THR A 14 -0.94 8.78 -3.23
CA THR A 14 -1.64 9.23 -2.02
C THR A 14 -0.68 9.92 -1.04
N GLY A 15 0.53 9.39 -0.86
CA GLY A 15 1.56 10.03 -0.02
C GLY A 15 1.99 11.42 -0.54
N ARG A 16 2.24 11.55 -1.85
CA ARG A 16 2.55 12.84 -2.48
C ARG A 16 1.39 13.83 -2.35
N SER A 17 0.17 13.35 -2.55
CA SER A 17 -1.02 14.20 -2.47
C SER A 17 -1.25 14.73 -1.05
N VAL A 18 -1.09 13.89 -0.01
CA VAL A 18 -1.21 14.33 1.38
C VAL A 18 -0.19 15.41 1.72
N LEU A 19 1.08 15.26 1.31
CA LEU A 19 2.08 16.30 1.53
C LEU A 19 1.74 17.59 0.78
N ALA A 20 1.31 17.50 -0.47
CA ALA A 20 0.93 18.66 -1.28
C ALA A 20 -0.26 19.43 -0.69
N GLN A 21 -1.26 18.72 -0.16
CA GLN A 21 -2.46 19.34 0.43
C GLN A 21 -2.20 19.95 1.80
N THR A 22 -1.36 19.31 2.62
CA THR A 22 -1.19 19.69 4.03
C THR A 22 0.02 20.57 4.31
N GLY A 23 1.03 20.56 3.43
CA GLY A 23 2.33 21.20 3.71
C GLY A 23 3.07 20.58 4.90
N ALA A 24 2.70 19.36 5.31
CA ALA A 24 3.32 18.68 6.45
C ALA A 24 4.81 18.39 6.20
N ALA A 25 5.58 18.31 7.28
CA ALA A 25 7.01 18.00 7.24
C ALA A 25 7.30 16.52 6.96
N GLY A 26 6.29 15.65 7.13
CA GLY A 26 6.43 14.23 6.90
C GLY A 26 5.11 13.47 6.94
N LEU A 27 5.21 12.17 6.72
CA LEU A 27 4.08 11.24 6.66
C LEU A 27 4.21 10.16 7.73
N MET A 28 3.09 9.81 8.34
CA MET A 28 2.95 8.63 9.19
C MET A 28 2.03 7.64 8.50
N LEU A 29 2.52 6.42 8.29
CA LEU A 29 1.80 5.35 7.60
C LEU A 29 1.36 4.28 8.60
N GLY A 30 0.10 3.87 8.51
CA GLY A 30 -0.47 2.79 9.32
C GLY A 30 -0.78 1.56 8.46
N ARG A 31 -2.07 1.33 8.21
CA ARG A 31 -2.58 0.16 7.45
C ARG A 31 -1.95 0.00 6.05
N GLY A 32 -1.65 1.10 5.36
CA GLY A 32 -1.00 1.06 4.04
C GLY A 32 0.36 0.36 4.07
N ALA A 33 1.13 0.55 5.14
CA ALA A 33 2.43 -0.11 5.30
C ALA A 33 2.32 -1.61 5.61
N ILE A 34 1.24 -2.05 6.25
CA ILE A 34 0.99 -3.49 6.48
C ILE A 34 0.67 -4.18 5.15
N ARG A 35 -0.14 -3.54 4.29
CA ARG A 35 -0.47 -4.09 2.96
C ARG A 35 0.73 -4.11 2.03
N ASN A 36 1.46 -3.00 1.98
CA ASN A 36 2.57 -2.78 1.06
C ASN A 36 3.86 -2.55 1.87
N PRO A 37 4.60 -3.62 2.19
CA PRO A 37 5.83 -3.53 2.97
C PRO A 37 6.88 -2.59 2.36
N TRP A 38 6.90 -2.46 1.03
CA TRP A 38 7.86 -1.64 0.29
C TRP A 38 7.46 -0.16 0.21
N ILE A 39 6.31 0.25 0.76
CA ILE A 39 5.81 1.62 0.60
C ILE A 39 6.80 2.68 1.08
N PHE A 40 7.58 2.39 2.12
CA PHE A 40 8.59 3.31 2.63
C PHE A 40 9.74 3.49 1.63
N ASP A 41 10.23 2.40 1.04
CA ASP A 41 11.26 2.46 -0.02
C ASP A 41 10.73 3.14 -1.28
N GLN A 42 9.47 2.86 -1.64
CA GLN A 42 8.81 3.47 -2.77
C GLN A 42 8.66 4.99 -2.59
N LEU A 43 8.22 5.45 -1.41
CA LEU A 43 8.13 6.87 -1.08
C LEU A 43 9.51 7.53 -1.06
N ARG A 44 10.50 6.92 -0.40
CA ARG A 44 11.87 7.45 -0.38
C ARG A 44 12.45 7.58 -1.79
N ALA A 45 12.31 6.55 -2.63
CA ALA A 45 12.75 6.58 -4.01
C ALA A 45 12.02 7.68 -4.81
N ALA A 46 10.71 7.80 -4.63
CA ALA A 46 9.90 8.80 -5.30
C ALA A 46 10.25 10.24 -4.91
N PHE A 47 10.58 10.51 -3.64
CA PHE A 47 11.01 11.84 -3.18
C PHE A 47 12.47 12.14 -3.56
N ALA A 48 13.32 11.12 -3.63
CA ALA A 48 14.70 11.24 -4.09
C ALA A 48 14.84 11.22 -5.63
N GLN A 49 13.73 11.16 -6.37
CA GLN A 49 13.70 11.08 -7.84
C GLN A 49 14.50 9.89 -8.41
N ARG A 50 14.47 8.76 -7.70
CA ARG A 50 15.10 7.49 -8.11
C ARG A 50 14.04 6.53 -8.67
N GLY A 51 14.50 5.43 -9.27
CA GLY A 51 13.62 4.34 -9.71
C GLY A 51 12.81 3.78 -8.54
N ILE A 52 11.48 3.84 -8.64
CA ILE A 52 10.56 3.33 -7.63
C ILE A 52 10.53 1.79 -7.71
N PRO A 53 10.82 1.06 -6.61
CA PRO A 53 10.75 -0.40 -6.59
C PRO A 53 9.38 -0.91 -6.99
N ARG A 54 9.36 -1.95 -7.83
CA ARG A 54 8.15 -2.64 -8.30
C ARG A 54 8.21 -4.11 -7.88
N PRO A 55 7.78 -4.43 -6.66
CA PRO A 55 7.82 -5.80 -6.16
C PRO A 55 6.91 -6.70 -7.01
N ARG A 56 7.37 -7.93 -7.22
CA ARG A 56 6.67 -9.01 -7.89
C ARG A 56 6.02 -9.93 -6.86
N HIS A 57 5.15 -10.80 -7.33
CA HIS A 57 4.50 -11.81 -6.50
C HIS A 57 5.53 -12.72 -5.79
N CYS A 58 6.61 -13.11 -6.47
CA CYS A 58 7.68 -13.88 -5.83
C CYS A 58 8.37 -13.12 -4.69
N ASP A 59 8.59 -11.81 -4.84
CA ASP A 59 9.19 -10.97 -3.78
C ASP A 59 8.23 -10.89 -2.57
N LEU A 60 6.91 -10.95 -2.81
CA LEU A 60 5.90 -11.04 -1.75
C LEU A 60 5.84 -12.40 -1.07
N LEU A 61 6.07 -13.49 -1.81
CA LEU A 61 6.20 -14.82 -1.23
C LEU A 61 7.37 -14.85 -0.24
N GLU A 62 8.55 -14.38 -0.66
CA GLU A 62 9.74 -14.26 0.18
C GLU A 62 9.48 -13.40 1.43
N TYR A 63 8.79 -12.27 1.27
CA TYR A 63 8.40 -11.44 2.41
C TYR A 63 7.47 -12.17 3.39
N ILE A 64 6.51 -12.97 2.90
CA ILE A 64 5.59 -13.73 3.77
C ILE A 64 6.34 -14.80 4.55
N GLU A 65 7.31 -15.47 3.93
CA GLU A 65 8.19 -16.45 4.57
C GLU A 65 9.03 -15.79 5.67
N LEU A 66 9.67 -14.65 5.37
CA LEU A 66 10.41 -13.87 6.36
C LEU A 66 9.50 -13.40 7.52
N LEU A 67 8.31 -12.88 7.21
CA LEU A 67 7.34 -12.45 8.21
C LEU A 67 6.90 -13.61 9.10
N TRP A 68 6.73 -14.80 8.54
CA TRP A 68 6.44 -16.01 9.30
C TRP A 68 7.55 -16.31 10.28
N GLU A 69 8.80 -16.36 9.82
CA GLU A 69 9.96 -16.66 10.67
C GLU A 69 10.11 -15.66 11.81
N GLU A 70 10.10 -14.36 11.51
CA GLU A 70 10.29 -13.31 12.51
C GLU A 70 9.17 -13.32 13.55
N THR A 71 7.92 -13.49 13.12
CA THR A 71 6.80 -13.52 14.05
C THR A 71 6.64 -14.85 14.80
N ALA A 72 7.22 -15.95 14.28
CA ALA A 72 7.31 -17.23 14.96
C ALA A 72 8.34 -17.19 16.10
N ARG A 73 9.46 -16.48 15.91
CA ARG A 73 10.49 -16.27 16.96
C ARG A 73 9.95 -15.54 18.18
N GLU A 74 8.92 -14.71 18.03
CA GLU A 74 8.26 -14.03 19.14
C GLU A 74 7.49 -14.99 20.09
N GLN A 75 7.25 -16.24 19.69
CA GLN A 75 6.56 -17.22 20.53
C GLN A 75 7.48 -17.70 21.68
N ARG A 76 7.46 -16.97 22.80
CA ARG A 76 8.36 -17.11 23.97
C ARG A 76 8.40 -18.47 24.70
N LYS A 77 7.53 -19.44 24.37
CA LYS A 77 7.43 -20.71 25.11
C LYS A 77 7.57 -21.91 24.21
N VAL A 78 6.50 -22.20 23.47
CA VAL A 78 6.37 -23.37 22.60
C VAL A 78 5.77 -22.89 21.30
N PHE A 79 6.46 -23.19 20.20
CA PHE A 79 5.97 -22.91 18.87
C PHE A 79 4.71 -23.72 18.58
N ARG A 80 3.67 -23.03 18.12
CA ARG A 80 2.39 -23.63 17.75
C ARG A 80 2.01 -23.15 16.37
N SER A 81 2.16 -24.03 15.38
CA SER A 81 1.88 -23.74 13.97
C SER A 81 0.43 -23.29 13.77
N ASP A 82 -0.53 -23.90 14.46
CA ASP A 82 -1.95 -23.50 14.43
C ASP A 82 -2.18 -22.06 14.88
N LYS A 83 -1.45 -21.61 15.92
CA LYS A 83 -1.50 -20.22 16.39
C LYS A 83 -0.77 -19.28 15.45
N GLN A 84 0.32 -19.76 14.85
CA GLN A 84 1.11 -18.99 13.89
C GLN A 84 0.30 -18.70 12.63
N VAL A 85 -0.40 -19.69 12.06
CA VAL A 85 -1.32 -19.49 10.92
C VAL A 85 -2.37 -18.42 11.26
N LYS A 86 -3.02 -18.52 12.43
CA LYS A 86 -4.00 -17.51 12.89
C LYS A 86 -3.41 -16.11 13.01
N LYS A 87 -2.18 -15.99 13.49
CA LYS A 87 -1.44 -14.73 13.57
C LYS A 87 -1.16 -14.18 12.17
N MET A 88 -0.65 -15.02 11.27
CA MET A 88 -0.33 -14.66 9.89
C MET A 88 -1.56 -14.18 9.12
N LYS A 89 -2.71 -14.84 9.28
CA LYS A 89 -3.99 -14.40 8.69
C LYS A 89 -4.33 -12.94 8.99
N ARG A 90 -3.92 -12.40 10.15
CA ARG A 90 -4.16 -10.98 10.49
C ARG A 90 -3.39 -10.03 9.58
N TYR A 91 -2.15 -10.36 9.20
CA TYR A 91 -1.37 -9.59 8.24
C TYR A 91 -1.87 -9.81 6.81
N LEU A 92 -2.11 -11.08 6.47
CA LEU A 92 -2.54 -11.49 5.13
C LEU A 92 -3.87 -10.84 4.75
N ALA A 93 -4.79 -10.67 5.72
CA ALA A 93 -6.05 -9.94 5.52
C ALA A 93 -5.88 -8.49 4.99
N TYR A 94 -4.71 -7.89 5.13
CA TYR A 94 -4.36 -6.61 4.50
C TYR A 94 -3.55 -6.82 3.22
N ILE A 95 -2.53 -7.69 3.26
CA ILE A 95 -1.58 -7.92 2.16
C ILE A 95 -2.28 -8.45 0.90
N THR A 96 -3.22 -9.39 1.03
CA THR A 96 -3.85 -10.04 -0.13
C THR A 96 -4.93 -9.21 -0.82
N GLN A 97 -5.26 -8.04 -0.26
CA GLN A 97 -6.27 -7.15 -0.81
C GLN A 97 -5.84 -6.60 -2.19
N GLY A 98 -6.58 -7.03 -3.22
CA GLY A 98 -6.36 -6.63 -4.61
C GLY A 98 -5.42 -7.54 -5.41
N LEU A 99 -4.86 -8.61 -4.83
CA LEU A 99 -4.00 -9.54 -5.57
C LEU A 99 -4.81 -10.47 -6.47
N ASP A 100 -5.64 -11.31 -5.85
CA ASP A 100 -6.50 -12.28 -6.53
C ASP A 100 -7.68 -12.62 -5.59
N PRO A 101 -8.94 -12.53 -6.05
CA PRO A 101 -10.10 -12.81 -5.21
C PRO A 101 -10.12 -14.25 -4.66
N GLY A 102 -9.64 -15.21 -5.43
CA GLY A 102 -9.53 -16.61 -5.03
C GLY A 102 -8.44 -16.83 -3.97
N PHE A 103 -7.36 -16.04 -4.03
CA PHE A 103 -6.29 -16.12 -3.03
C PHE A 103 -6.75 -15.58 -1.66
N ASP A 104 -7.32 -14.37 -1.61
CA ASP A 104 -7.80 -13.75 -0.37
C ASP A 104 -8.79 -14.66 0.38
N HIS A 105 -9.73 -15.26 -0.36
CA HIS A 105 -10.72 -16.16 0.22
C HIS A 105 -10.11 -17.47 0.75
N ALA A 106 -9.12 -18.03 0.05
CA ALA A 106 -8.49 -19.30 0.40
C ALA A 106 -7.51 -19.17 1.57
N ILE A 107 -6.61 -18.18 1.53
CA ILE A 107 -5.54 -18.04 2.54
C ILE A 107 -6.10 -17.71 3.94
N LEU A 108 -7.21 -16.97 4.00
CA LEU A 108 -7.88 -16.65 5.26
C LEU A 108 -8.61 -17.84 5.88
N ARG A 109 -8.81 -18.93 5.12
CA ARG A 109 -9.43 -20.17 5.61
C ARG A 109 -8.40 -21.23 6.00
N ALA A 110 -7.19 -21.21 5.45
CA ALA A 110 -6.14 -22.20 5.73
C ALA A 110 -5.95 -22.48 7.23
N GLU A 111 -6.00 -23.73 7.68
CA GLU A 111 -5.90 -24.05 9.12
C GLU A 111 -4.52 -24.58 9.50
N ARG A 112 -3.80 -25.12 8.52
CA ARG A 112 -2.50 -25.77 8.71
C ARG A 112 -1.40 -25.02 7.97
N GLU A 113 -0.19 -25.17 8.49
CA GLU A 113 1.02 -24.56 7.94
C GLU A 113 1.31 -25.03 6.50
N ASP A 114 1.22 -26.34 6.26
CA ASP A 114 1.46 -26.91 4.94
C ASP A 114 0.43 -26.47 3.90
N GLU A 115 -0.81 -26.26 4.32
CA GLU A 115 -1.87 -25.69 3.48
C GLU A 115 -1.60 -24.20 3.19
N PHE A 116 -1.23 -23.44 4.21
CA PHE A 116 -0.90 -22.02 4.11
C PHE A 116 0.20 -21.76 3.08
N PHE A 117 1.35 -22.43 3.22
CA PHE A 117 2.48 -22.22 2.30
C PHE A 117 2.20 -22.77 0.89
N ARG A 118 1.44 -23.86 0.76
CA ARG A 118 1.01 -24.36 -0.55
C ARG A 118 0.12 -23.35 -1.29
N LEU A 119 -0.78 -22.67 -0.58
CA LEU A 119 -1.60 -21.60 -1.15
C LEU A 119 -0.74 -20.40 -1.54
N CYS A 120 0.18 -19.96 -0.68
CA CYS A 120 1.13 -18.89 -1.00
C CYS A 120 1.92 -19.22 -2.28
N GLY A 121 2.55 -20.39 -2.36
CA GLY A 121 3.29 -20.83 -3.54
C GLY A 121 2.41 -20.87 -4.80
N ARG A 122 1.18 -21.41 -4.70
CA ARG A 122 0.26 -21.50 -5.85
C ARG A 122 -0.07 -20.14 -6.48
N PHE A 123 -0.28 -19.10 -5.68
CA PHE A 123 -0.70 -17.79 -6.19
C PHE A 123 0.46 -16.80 -6.39
N LEU A 124 1.55 -16.96 -5.63
CA LEU A 124 2.64 -15.98 -5.56
C LEU A 124 3.94 -16.43 -6.23
N ALA A 125 4.12 -17.71 -6.58
CA ALA A 125 5.33 -18.17 -7.28
C ALA A 125 5.30 -17.80 -8.78
N ASN A 126 5.27 -16.50 -9.08
CA ASN A 126 5.33 -15.94 -10.44
C ASN A 126 5.86 -14.49 -10.41
N ASP A 127 6.18 -13.96 -11.60
CA ASP A 127 6.75 -12.62 -11.76
C ASP A 127 5.71 -11.50 -11.96
N ARG A 128 4.41 -11.76 -11.72
CA ARG A 128 3.40 -10.71 -11.87
C ARG A 128 3.68 -9.59 -10.85
N PRO A 129 3.49 -8.31 -11.24
CA PRO A 129 3.70 -7.20 -10.33
C PRO A 129 2.65 -7.20 -9.22
N VAL A 130 3.06 -6.87 -8.00
CA VAL A 130 2.12 -6.62 -6.89
C VAL A 130 1.38 -5.29 -7.18
N PRO A 131 0.04 -5.29 -7.16
CA PRO A 131 -0.75 -4.08 -7.36
C PRO A 131 -0.49 -3.07 -6.24
N ALA A 132 -0.20 -1.83 -6.64
CA ALA A 132 0.09 -0.74 -5.71
C ALA A 132 -1.12 -0.36 -4.85
N LEU A 133 -2.33 -0.43 -5.42
CA LEU A 133 -3.55 0.00 -4.76
C LEU A 133 -4.34 -1.17 -4.14
N PRO A 134 -4.91 -1.00 -2.94
CA PRO A 134 -5.90 -1.93 -2.39
C PRO A 134 -7.23 -1.87 -3.14
N GLN A 135 -8.11 -2.84 -2.84
CA GLN A 135 -9.52 -2.74 -3.21
C GLN A 135 -10.20 -1.60 -2.44
N GLU A 136 -10.78 -0.67 -3.20
CA GLU A 136 -11.41 0.57 -2.69
C GLU A 136 -12.70 0.32 -1.92
N GLU A 137 -13.44 -0.74 -2.25
CA GLU A 137 -14.71 -1.09 -1.62
C GLU A 137 -14.54 -1.99 -0.38
N SER A 138 -13.31 -2.18 0.09
CA SER A 138 -13.05 -3.04 1.23
C SER A 138 -13.35 -2.33 2.56
N LYS A 139 -13.78 -3.09 3.58
CA LYS A 139 -13.91 -2.56 4.95
C LYS A 139 -12.59 -2.05 5.53
N ARG A 140 -11.44 -2.40 4.92
CA ARG A 140 -10.10 -2.11 5.45
C ARG A 140 -9.48 -0.86 4.82
N PHE A 141 -9.82 -0.56 3.57
CA PHE A 141 -9.31 0.56 2.80
C PHE A 141 -10.48 1.25 2.08
N CYS A 142 -10.74 2.51 2.42
CA CYS A 142 -11.75 3.36 1.80
C CYS A 142 -11.31 4.84 1.89
N GLY A 143 -11.85 5.69 1.01
CA GLY A 143 -11.62 7.14 1.04
C GLY A 143 -10.18 7.60 0.74
N PHE A 144 -9.33 6.73 0.19
CA PHE A 144 -7.98 7.12 -0.26
C PHE A 144 -7.97 7.72 -1.67
N THR A 145 -8.99 7.45 -2.47
CA THR A 145 -9.19 8.03 -3.81
C THR A 145 -9.55 9.51 -3.76
N ASP A 146 -10.21 9.97 -2.70
CA ASP A 146 -10.48 11.40 -2.47
C ASP A 146 -9.18 12.22 -2.44
N LEU A 147 -8.10 11.62 -1.93
CA LEU A 147 -6.77 12.25 -1.94
C LEU A 147 -6.23 12.42 -3.36
N LEU A 148 -6.60 11.56 -4.31
CA LEU A 148 -6.11 11.62 -5.69
C LEU A 148 -6.90 12.65 -6.53
N SER A 149 -8.16 12.90 -6.16
CA SER A 149 -9.05 13.85 -6.86
C SER A 149 -8.69 15.31 -6.58
N ALA A 150 -8.26 15.64 -5.35
CA ALA A 150 -7.95 17.03 -4.96
C ALA A 150 -6.75 17.64 -5.73
N GLY A 151 -5.82 16.82 -6.22
CA GLY A 151 -4.66 17.27 -7.00
C GLY A 151 -4.98 17.74 -8.43
N LYS A 152 -6.17 17.40 -8.97
CA LYS A 152 -6.56 17.74 -10.35
C LYS A 152 -7.15 19.15 -10.50
N ASN A 153 -7.64 19.76 -9.42
CA ASN A 153 -8.25 21.10 -9.47
C ASN A 153 -7.25 22.26 -9.30
N GLY A 154 -5.96 21.99 -9.03
CA GLY A 154 -4.94 23.01 -8.80
C GLY A 154 -4.22 23.56 -10.05
N ARG A 155 -4.66 23.19 -11.27
CA ARG A 155 -4.00 23.60 -12.54
C ARG A 155 -4.89 24.35 -13.55
N GLN A 156 -6.04 24.87 -13.13
CA GLN A 156 -6.85 25.77 -13.96
C GLN A 156 -7.12 27.07 -13.21
N GLY A 157 -6.17 27.99 -13.35
CA GLY A 157 -6.23 29.35 -12.83
C GLY A 157 -5.16 30.21 -13.51
N ALA A 158 -5.03 30.08 -14.84
CA ALA A 158 -4.32 31.07 -15.62
C ALA A 158 -5.19 32.34 -15.64
N HIS A 159 -4.64 33.42 -15.10
CA HIS A 159 -5.20 34.77 -15.11
C HIS A 159 -5.72 35.12 -16.52
N PRO A 160 -6.93 35.72 -16.66
CA PRO A 160 -7.32 36.29 -17.93
C PRO A 160 -6.43 37.51 -18.20
N ALA A 161 -5.67 37.48 -19.29
CA ALA A 161 -5.04 38.67 -19.82
C ALA A 161 -6.16 39.61 -20.31
N MET A 162 -6.40 40.69 -19.57
CA MET A 162 -7.06 41.87 -20.12
C MET A 162 -6.09 42.54 -21.10
N ALA A 163 -6.52 42.69 -22.34
CA ALA A 163 -6.04 43.69 -23.30
C ALA A 163 -7.28 44.07 -24.11
N ASP A 164 -8.03 45.05 -23.62
CA ASP A 164 -7.89 46.47 -23.91
C ASP A 164 -8.53 46.85 -25.25
N SER A 165 -9.60 47.63 -25.09
CA SER A 165 -10.45 48.22 -26.11
C SER A 165 -9.69 49.27 -26.90
N GLY A 166 -9.65 49.13 -28.23
CA GLY A 166 -9.07 50.12 -29.11
C GLY A 166 -9.56 50.00 -30.54
N LEU A 167 -10.76 50.51 -30.82
CA LEU A 167 -11.08 51.07 -32.14
C LEU A 167 -10.25 52.35 -32.32
N PRO A 168 -9.70 52.60 -33.52
CA PRO A 168 -10.37 53.63 -34.33
C PRO A 168 -10.33 53.40 -35.86
N LEU A 169 -11.36 53.98 -36.49
CA LEU A 169 -11.61 54.29 -37.91
C LEU A 169 -11.84 53.13 -38.89
#